data_AF-A0A9P5P542-F1
#
_entry.id   AF-A0A9P5P542-F1
#
_cell.length_a   1.000
_cell.length_b   1.000
_cell.length_c   1.000
_cell.angle_alpha   90.00
_cell.angle_beta   90.00
_cell.angle_gamma   90.00
#
_symmetry.space_group_name_H-M   'P 1'
#
loop_
_entity.id
_entity.type
_entity.pdbx_description
1 polymer ?
#
loop_
_entity_poly.entity_id
_entity_poly.type
_entity_poly.pdbx_seq_one_letter_code
_entity_poly.pdbx_strand_id
1 'polypeptide(L)'
;MKFPQDEVTSLIINATHCYSSQFPHVYFDTVRSMNQLVHCTINFPTRRFEISDTRQPIILPFLQSLTLSTGWDVDTGYDAAFFRCLYAPLLKDLHLINESQNHMEFVKQLAEFRARSAASLSSLHLSSFFGATISGKDNMFCITSLWLHVMHNGRAT
;
A
#
# COMPACT_ATOMS: atom_id res chain seq x y z
N MET A 1 -22.95 3.76 21.92
CA MET A 1 -22.17 2.50 21.76
C MET A 1 -20.76 2.90 21.37
N LYS A 2 -19.74 2.43 22.11
CA LYS A 2 -18.33 2.68 21.79
C LYS A 2 -17.88 1.53 20.89
N PHE A 3 -17.38 1.83 19.70
CA PHE A 3 -16.89 0.79 18.78
C PHE A 3 -15.66 0.13 19.42
N PRO A 4 -15.57 -1.22 19.49
CA PRO A 4 -14.47 -1.92 20.15
C PRO A 4 -13.21 -1.92 19.27
N GLN A 5 -12.65 -0.74 19.02
CA GLN A 5 -11.49 -0.52 18.14
C GLN A 5 -10.27 -1.34 18.59
N ASP A 6 -10.16 -1.59 19.89
CA ASP A 6 -9.06 -2.36 20.50
C ASP A 6 -9.23 -3.88 20.37
N GLU A 7 -10.35 -4.38 19.84
CA GLU A 7 -10.58 -5.82 19.64
C GLU A 7 -10.55 -6.21 18.16
N VAL A 8 -10.53 -5.23 17.25
CA VAL A 8 -10.54 -5.46 15.81
C VAL A 8 -9.15 -5.85 15.33
N THR A 9 -9.00 -7.14 14.99
CA THR A 9 -7.76 -7.69 14.42
C THR A 9 -7.80 -7.76 12.89
N SER A 10 -8.99 -7.68 12.29
CA SER A 10 -9.18 -7.78 10.84
C SER A 10 -10.15 -6.69 10.36
N LEU A 11 -9.73 -5.93 9.36
CA LEU A 11 -10.51 -4.81 8.80
C LEU A 11 -10.52 -4.90 7.28
N ILE A 12 -11.73 -4.81 6.71
CA ILE A 12 -11.94 -4.69 5.27
C ILE A 12 -12.63 -3.36 5.01
N ILE A 13 -11.95 -2.47 4.32
CA ILE A 13 -12.50 -1.20 3.83
C ILE A 13 -12.73 -1.36 2.34
N ASN A 14 -14.00 -1.35 1.92
CA ASN A 14 -14.38 -1.38 0.52
C ASN A 14 -14.95 -0.02 0.10
N ALA A 15 -14.10 0.83 -0.48
CA ALA A 15 -14.46 2.19 -0.90
C ALA A 15 -14.68 2.29 -2.43
N THR A 16 -14.83 1.18 -3.13
CA THR A 16 -15.00 1.13 -4.60
C THR A 16 -16.23 1.88 -5.12
N HIS A 17 -17.25 2.06 -4.28
CA HIS A 17 -18.49 2.76 -4.64
C HIS A 17 -18.57 4.19 -4.05
N CYS A 18 -17.54 4.64 -3.33
CA CYS A 18 -17.49 5.98 -2.77
C CYS A 18 -16.91 6.94 -3.80
N TYR A 19 -17.77 7.43 -4.70
CA TYR A 19 -17.40 8.35 -5.77
C TYR A 19 -17.13 9.78 -5.31
N SER A 20 -17.37 10.12 -4.03
CA SER A 20 -17.08 11.45 -3.53
C SER A 20 -15.60 11.53 -3.13
N SER A 21 -14.87 12.42 -3.79
CA SER A 21 -13.52 12.85 -3.44
C SER A 21 -13.40 13.51 -2.06
N GLN A 22 -14.47 13.49 -1.26
CA GLN A 22 -14.64 14.36 -0.10
C GLN A 22 -14.26 13.70 1.23
N PHE A 23 -14.20 12.37 1.33
CA PHE A 23 -13.86 11.71 2.63
C PHE A 23 -12.73 10.68 2.59
N PRO A 24 -11.64 10.93 1.83
CA PRO A 24 -10.46 10.08 1.86
C PRO A 24 -9.89 9.89 3.27
N HIS A 25 -9.85 10.97 4.04
CA HIS A 25 -9.30 11.05 5.39
C HIS A 25 -10.02 10.15 6.40
N VAL A 26 -11.33 9.93 6.26
CA VAL A 26 -12.11 9.09 7.18
C VAL A 26 -11.59 7.65 7.21
N TYR A 27 -11.16 7.12 6.05
CA TYR A 27 -10.59 5.77 5.98
C TYR A 27 -9.25 5.70 6.72
N PHE A 28 -8.38 6.71 6.58
CA PHE A 28 -7.09 6.75 7.27
C PHE A 28 -7.26 6.97 8.77
N ASP A 29 -8.19 7.83 9.18
CA ASP A 29 -8.50 8.05 10.59
C ASP A 29 -9.05 6.77 11.22
N THR A 30 -9.90 6.05 10.48
CA THR A 30 -10.41 4.73 10.90
C THR A 30 -9.24 3.76 11.06
N VAL A 31 -8.40 3.59 10.05
CA VAL A 31 -7.24 2.68 10.11
C VAL A 31 -6.28 3.09 11.23
N ARG A 32 -6.01 4.39 11.40
CA ARG A 32 -5.12 4.92 12.45
C ARG A 32 -5.62 4.63 13.85
N SER A 33 -6.94 4.53 14.06
CA SER A 33 -7.51 4.17 15.36
C SER A 33 -7.42 2.67 15.68
N MET A 34 -7.12 1.80 14.71
CA MET A 34 -7.14 0.35 14.86
C MET A 34 -5.73 -0.19 15.14
N ASN A 35 -5.20 0.07 16.34
CA ASN A 35 -3.83 -0.29 16.69
C ASN A 35 -3.60 -1.80 16.83
N GLN A 36 -4.66 -2.60 17.04
CA GLN A 36 -4.61 -4.05 17.21
C GLN A 36 -4.78 -4.83 15.89
N LEU A 37 -4.74 -4.12 14.77
CA LEU A 37 -4.98 -4.70 13.47
C LEU A 37 -3.84 -5.63 13.05
N VAL A 38 -4.19 -6.86 12.68
CA VAL A 38 -3.28 -7.90 12.19
C VAL A 38 -3.44 -8.09 10.68
N HIS A 39 -4.68 -7.99 10.19
CA HIS A 39 -5.03 -8.13 8.78
C HIS A 39 -5.82 -6.91 8.30
N CYS A 40 -5.38 -6.30 7.20
CA CYS A 40 -6.05 -5.15 6.62
C CYS A 40 -6.25 -5.35 5.12
N THR A 41 -7.45 -5.11 4.63
CA THR A 41 -7.72 -4.97 3.20
C THR A 41 -8.35 -3.62 2.94
N ILE A 42 -7.76 -2.84 2.04
CA ILE A 42 -8.28 -1.52 1.66
C ILE A 42 -8.42 -1.46 0.15
N ASN A 43 -9.64 -1.30 -0.31
CA ASN A 43 -9.97 -1.11 -1.72
C ASN A 43 -10.35 0.36 -1.94
N PHE A 44 -9.44 1.14 -2.49
CA PHE A 44 -9.66 2.56 -2.78
C PHE A 44 -10.42 2.76 -4.10
N PRO A 45 -11.25 3.81 -4.21
CA PRO A 45 -11.88 4.18 -5.47
C PRO A 45 -10.82 4.64 -6.48
N THR A 46 -11.13 4.45 -7.77
CA THR A 46 -10.22 4.63 -8.91
C THR A 46 -9.89 6.08 -9.28
N ARG A 47 -10.13 7.05 -8.38
CA ARG A 47 -9.97 8.49 -8.69
C ARG A 47 -8.99 9.17 -7.75
N ARG A 48 -8.26 10.14 -8.32
CA ARG A 48 -7.23 11.00 -7.69
C ARG A 48 -7.42 11.15 -6.19
N PHE A 49 -6.59 10.42 -5.47
CA PHE A 49 -6.56 10.42 -4.03
C PHE A 49 -5.45 11.40 -3.59
N GLU A 50 -5.81 12.67 -3.42
CA GLU A 50 -4.86 13.63 -2.83
C GLU A 50 -4.79 13.39 -1.34
N ILE A 51 -3.66 12.82 -0.90
CA ILE A 51 -3.33 12.72 0.52
C ILE A 51 -2.81 14.06 1.01
N SER A 52 -3.63 15.10 0.91
CA SER A 52 -3.25 16.46 1.29
C SER A 52 -2.96 16.61 2.78
N ASP A 53 -3.41 15.66 3.62
CA ASP A 53 -3.37 15.79 5.08
C ASP A 53 -2.66 14.64 5.84
N THR A 54 -1.68 13.96 5.23
CA THR A 54 -0.89 12.94 5.95
C THR A 54 0.26 13.49 6.78
N ARG A 55 0.03 14.60 7.50
CA ARG A 55 0.97 15.04 8.53
C ARG A 55 1.07 14.03 9.68
N GLN A 56 0.08 13.15 9.85
CA GLN A 56 0.06 12.17 10.92
C GLN A 56 0.38 10.75 10.43
N PRO A 57 1.38 10.08 11.02
CA PRO A 57 1.70 8.70 10.70
C PRO A 57 0.56 7.75 11.06
N ILE A 58 0.47 6.64 10.34
CA ILE A 58 -0.44 5.53 10.58
C ILE A 58 0.42 4.41 11.16
N ILE A 59 0.28 4.19 12.46
CA ILE A 59 1.12 3.25 13.21
C ILE A 59 0.28 1.99 13.43
N LEU A 60 0.65 0.90 12.76
CA LEU A 60 -0.02 -0.39 12.88
C LEU A 60 1.00 -1.43 13.36
N PRO A 61 1.30 -1.46 14.67
CA PRO A 61 2.45 -2.21 15.19
C PRO A 61 2.29 -3.73 15.05
N PHE A 62 1.05 -4.23 15.02
CA PHE A 62 0.74 -5.67 14.93
C PHE A 62 0.34 -6.13 13.53
N LEU A 63 0.34 -5.24 12.54
CA LEU A 63 -0.09 -5.57 11.19
C LEU A 63 0.87 -6.59 10.57
N GLN A 64 0.35 -7.75 10.19
CA GLN A 64 1.10 -8.83 9.55
C GLN A 64 0.77 -8.96 8.07
N SER A 65 -0.47 -8.64 7.68
CA SER A 65 -0.94 -8.76 6.31
C SER A 65 -1.70 -7.50 5.87
N LEU A 66 -1.34 -6.99 4.70
CA LEU A 66 -1.94 -5.82 4.10
C LEU A 66 -2.25 -6.07 2.62
N THR A 67 -3.51 -5.92 2.25
CA THR A 67 -3.96 -5.89 0.86
C THR A 67 -4.41 -4.48 0.50
N LEU A 68 -3.83 -3.92 -0.56
CA LEU A 68 -4.23 -2.64 -1.11
C LEU A 68 -4.67 -2.83 -2.55
N SER A 69 -5.92 -2.50 -2.85
CA SER A 69 -6.43 -2.43 -4.21
C SER A 69 -6.74 -1.01 -4.57
N THR A 70 -6.20 -0.57 -5.70
CA THR A 70 -6.28 0.83 -6.10
C THR A 70 -6.40 0.96 -7.61
N GLY A 71 -7.34 1.77 -8.09
CA GLY A 71 -7.27 2.29 -9.45
C GLY A 71 -6.38 3.53 -9.48
N TRP A 72 -5.06 3.34 -9.42
CA TRP A 72 -4.09 4.43 -9.46
C TRP A 72 -4.06 5.05 -10.86
N ASP A 73 -4.60 6.26 -10.97
CA ASP A 73 -4.63 7.04 -12.21
C ASP A 73 -3.22 7.57 -12.55
N VAL A 74 -2.85 7.43 -13.82
CA VAL A 74 -1.49 7.20 -14.34
C VAL A 74 -0.53 8.40 -14.19
N ASP A 75 -1.05 9.59 -13.90
CA ASP A 75 -0.31 10.83 -14.17
C ASP A 75 0.24 11.58 -12.95
N THR A 76 -0.07 11.17 -11.72
CA THR A 76 0.06 12.12 -10.60
C THR A 76 1.03 11.77 -9.48
N GLY A 77 1.54 10.55 -9.40
CA GLY A 77 2.54 10.18 -8.37
C GLY A 77 2.03 10.28 -6.92
N TYR A 78 0.72 10.54 -6.72
CA TYR A 78 0.04 10.56 -5.42
C TYR A 78 -0.15 9.14 -4.85
N ASP A 79 0.03 8.13 -5.69
CA ASP A 79 -0.27 6.72 -5.47
C ASP A 79 0.51 6.08 -4.30
N ALA A 80 1.68 6.62 -3.98
CA ALA A 80 2.57 6.05 -2.98
C ALA A 80 2.70 6.89 -1.69
N ALA A 81 1.94 7.99 -1.58
CA ALA A 81 1.87 8.77 -0.36
C ALA A 81 1.35 7.96 0.85
N PHE A 82 0.55 6.91 0.61
CA PHE A 82 0.12 6.02 1.70
C PHE A 82 1.29 5.31 2.37
N PHE A 83 2.21 4.76 1.57
CA PHE A 83 3.39 4.07 2.09
C PHE A 83 4.32 5.02 2.85
N ARG A 84 4.38 6.29 2.47
CA ARG A 84 5.17 7.32 3.18
C ARG A 84 4.73 7.49 4.63
N CYS A 85 3.45 7.25 4.91
CA CYS A 85 2.84 7.55 6.20
C CYS A 85 2.53 6.30 7.02
N LEU A 86 2.61 5.11 6.43
CA LEU A 86 2.41 3.85 7.10
C LEU A 86 3.68 3.38 7.83
N TYR A 87 3.53 2.97 9.08
CA TYR A 87 4.54 2.28 9.89
C TYR A 87 3.99 0.94 10.38
N ALA A 88 4.54 -0.16 9.86
CA ALA A 88 4.04 -1.52 10.08
C ALA A 88 5.22 -2.51 10.19
N PRO A 89 5.98 -2.48 11.30
CA PRO A 89 7.27 -3.17 11.41
C PRO A 89 7.15 -4.71 11.36
N LEU A 90 5.98 -5.26 11.70
CA LEU A 90 5.69 -6.69 11.67
C LEU A 90 5.01 -7.15 10.39
N LEU A 91 4.85 -6.28 9.40
CA LEU A 91 4.22 -6.63 8.13
C LEU A 91 5.05 -7.69 7.42
N LYS A 92 4.44 -8.85 7.14
CA LYS A 92 5.07 -10.00 6.46
C LYS A 92 4.56 -10.14 5.04
N ASP A 93 3.27 -9.92 4.85
CA ASP A 93 2.56 -10.14 3.58
C ASP A 93 1.96 -8.85 3.06
N LEU A 94 2.40 -8.42 1.88
CA LEU A 94 1.87 -7.26 1.20
C LEU A 94 1.32 -7.66 -0.17
N HIS A 95 0.03 -7.43 -0.40
CA HIS A 95 -0.62 -7.67 -1.68
C HIS A 95 -1.08 -6.35 -2.29
N LEU A 96 -0.52 -6.00 -3.43
CA LEU A 96 -0.79 -4.76 -4.14
C LEU A 96 -1.50 -5.10 -5.45
N ILE A 97 -2.70 -4.58 -5.62
CA ILE A 97 -3.51 -4.71 -6.82
C ILE A 97 -3.57 -3.31 -7.44
N ASN A 98 -2.85 -3.13 -8.54
CA ASN A 98 -2.58 -1.83 -9.09
C ASN A 98 -2.59 -1.87 -10.61
N GLU A 99 -3.27 -0.90 -11.24
CA GLU A 99 -3.36 -0.71 -12.70
C GLU A 99 -2.47 0.43 -13.23
N SER A 100 -1.62 1.04 -12.40
CA SER A 100 -0.73 2.16 -12.77
C SER A 100 0.37 1.72 -13.73
N GLN A 101 0.67 2.60 -14.70
CA GLN A 101 1.72 2.38 -15.70
C GLN A 101 3.11 2.90 -15.25
N ASN A 102 3.19 3.69 -14.17
CA ASN A 102 4.46 4.26 -13.69
C ASN A 102 5.12 3.36 -12.63
N HIS A 103 5.70 2.26 -13.10
CA HIS A 103 6.25 1.23 -12.22
C HIS A 103 7.50 1.69 -11.44
N MET A 104 8.38 2.49 -12.05
CA MET A 104 9.71 2.79 -11.47
C MET A 104 9.64 3.62 -10.18
N GLU A 105 8.86 4.69 -10.17
CA GLU A 105 8.67 5.51 -8.97
C GLU A 105 7.97 4.73 -7.86
N PHE A 106 7.03 3.85 -8.25
CA PHE A 106 6.39 2.93 -7.33
C PHE A 106 7.37 1.95 -6.67
N VAL A 107 8.28 1.33 -7.44
CA VAL A 107 9.31 0.43 -6.88
C VAL A 107 10.15 1.15 -5.84
N LYS A 108 10.59 2.37 -6.17
CA LYS A 108 11.44 3.17 -5.30
C LYS A 108 10.75 3.43 -3.97
N GLN A 109 9.49 3.87 -3.99
CA GLN A 109 8.75 4.13 -2.76
C GLN A 109 8.43 2.87 -1.97
N LEU A 110 8.22 1.74 -2.64
CA LEU A 110 8.06 0.45 -1.97
C LEU A 110 9.35 0.00 -1.27
N ALA A 111 10.51 0.21 -1.89
CA ALA A 111 11.80 -0.07 -1.29
C ALA A 111 12.06 0.84 -0.07
N GLU A 112 11.77 2.14 -0.19
CA GLU A 112 11.87 3.09 0.92
C GLU A 112 10.93 2.73 2.08
N PHE A 113 9.70 2.30 1.77
CA PHE A 113 8.73 1.83 2.76
C PHE A 113 9.22 0.59 3.50
N ARG A 114 9.75 -0.41 2.78
CA ARG A 114 10.31 -1.61 3.39
C ARG A 114 11.44 -1.25 4.35
N ALA A 115 12.38 -0.42 3.90
CA ALA A 115 13.54 -0.03 4.71
C ALA A 115 13.14 0.77 5.96
N ARG A 116 12.17 1.68 5.84
CA ARG A 116 11.74 2.57 6.93
C ARG A 116 10.76 1.91 7.91
N SER A 117 9.79 1.19 7.38
CA SER A 117 8.51 0.94 8.06
C SER A 117 8.06 -0.51 8.07
N ALA A 118 8.61 -1.37 7.20
CA ALA A 118 8.16 -2.75 7.03
C ALA A 118 9.36 -3.72 6.90
N ALA A 119 10.25 -3.68 7.88
CA ALA A 119 11.49 -4.47 7.87
C ALA A 119 11.25 -6.00 7.84
N SER A 120 10.12 -6.47 8.40
CA SER A 120 9.74 -7.89 8.41
C SER A 120 9.12 -8.39 7.10
N LEU A 121 8.98 -7.52 6.08
CA LEU A 121 8.30 -7.87 4.84
C LEU A 121 9.06 -8.98 4.11
N SER A 122 8.42 -10.15 4.01
CA SER A 122 8.99 -11.36 3.41
C SER A 122 8.23 -11.81 2.17
N SER A 123 6.97 -11.42 2.02
CA SER A 123 6.13 -11.75 0.87
C SER A 123 5.54 -10.50 0.24
N LEU A 124 5.71 -10.37 -1.08
CA LEU A 124 5.15 -9.31 -1.89
C LEU A 124 4.40 -9.93 -3.08
N HIS A 125 3.09 -9.69 -3.13
CA HIS A 125 2.24 -10.08 -4.24
C HIS A 125 1.85 -8.83 -5.02
N LEU A 126 2.12 -8.84 -6.33
CA LEU A 126 1.77 -7.78 -7.25
C LEU A 126 0.72 -8.33 -8.24
N SER A 127 -0.43 -7.69 -8.35
CA SER A 127 -1.51 -8.08 -9.26
C SER A 127 -1.96 -6.89 -10.11
N SER A 128 -2.37 -7.18 -11.34
CA SER A 128 -2.81 -6.18 -12.33
C SER A 128 -1.76 -5.14 -12.76
N PHE A 129 -0.48 -5.35 -12.45
CA PHE A 129 0.63 -4.55 -12.96
C PHE A 129 0.80 -4.80 -14.47
N PHE A 130 0.00 -4.13 -15.28
CA PHE A 130 0.09 -4.18 -16.73
C PHE A 130 1.16 -3.21 -17.20
N GLY A 131 2.31 -3.75 -17.59
CA GLY A 131 3.29 -3.01 -18.37
C GLY A 131 2.63 -2.49 -19.65
N ALA A 132 2.69 -1.17 -19.84
CA ALA A 132 2.61 -0.59 -21.16
C ALA A 132 3.63 -1.33 -22.04
N THR A 133 3.12 -2.21 -22.90
CA THR A 133 3.75 -2.81 -24.07
C THR A 133 5.29 -2.88 -24.05
N ILE A 134 5.86 -3.84 -23.31
CA ILE A 134 7.14 -4.44 -23.71
C ILE A 134 6.85 -5.89 -24.06
N SER A 135 6.96 -6.17 -25.36
CA SER A 135 6.71 -7.43 -26.04
C SER A 135 6.98 -8.69 -25.19
N GLY A 136 5.90 -9.39 -24.83
CA GLY A 136 5.78 -10.86 -24.81
C GLY A 136 6.63 -11.73 -23.85
N LYS A 137 7.77 -11.26 -23.32
CA LYS A 137 8.64 -12.07 -22.44
C LYS A 137 9.27 -11.29 -21.26
N ASP A 138 9.19 -9.96 -21.26
CA ASP A 138 9.87 -9.12 -20.26
C ASP A 138 9.05 -8.80 -18.99
N ASN A 139 7.75 -9.09 -18.98
CA ASN A 139 6.91 -8.86 -17.79
C ASN A 139 7.31 -9.73 -16.59
N MET A 140 7.80 -10.96 -16.82
CA MET A 140 8.22 -11.86 -15.75
C MET A 140 9.61 -11.48 -15.19
N PHE A 141 10.47 -10.88 -16.03
CA PHE A 141 11.77 -10.35 -15.62
C PHE A 141 11.62 -9.05 -14.82
N CYS A 142 10.66 -8.18 -15.15
CA CYS A 142 10.41 -6.96 -14.37
C CYS A 142 10.00 -7.25 -12.92
N ILE A 143 9.09 -8.19 -12.66
CA ILE A 143 8.60 -8.48 -11.29
C ILE A 143 9.68 -9.13 -10.41
N THR A 144 10.46 -10.06 -10.96
CA THR A 144 11.56 -10.72 -10.23
C THR A 144 12.73 -9.76 -9.99
N SER A 145 13.07 -8.92 -10.97
CA SER A 145 14.06 -7.86 -10.82
C SER A 145 13.59 -6.77 -9.84
N LEU A 146 12.29 -6.44 -9.83
CA LEU A 146 11.67 -5.55 -8.85
C LEU A 146 11.87 -6.09 -7.43
N TRP A 147 11.57 -7.37 -7.23
CA TRP A 147 11.66 -7.96 -5.91
C TRP A 147 13.11 -8.06 -5.44
N LEU A 148 14.03 -8.44 -6.33
CA LEU A 148 15.46 -8.37 -6.05
C LEU A 148 15.90 -6.95 -5.71
N HIS A 149 15.44 -5.94 -6.43
CA HIS A 149 15.78 -4.54 -6.16
C HIS A 149 15.27 -4.07 -4.78
N VAL A 150 14.02 -4.39 -4.43
CA VAL A 150 13.43 -4.09 -3.12
C VAL A 150 14.11 -4.87 -1.99
N MET A 151 14.54 -6.11 -2.26
CA MET A 151 15.22 -6.95 -1.27
C MET A 151 16.68 -6.55 -1.05
N HIS A 152 17.40 -6.15 -2.10
CA HIS A 152 18.82 -5.78 -2.04
C HIS A 152 19.08 -4.33 -1.62
N ASN A 153 18.22 -3.37 -1.96
CA ASN A 153 18.40 -1.96 -1.57
C ASN A 153 17.96 -1.64 -0.13
N GLY A 154 17.24 -2.56 0.54
CA GLY A 154 16.93 -2.43 1.97
C GLY A 154 18.06 -2.87 2.92
N ARG A 155 19.28 -3.09 2.41
CA ARG A 155 20.45 -3.55 3.19
C ARG A 155 21.56 -2.50 3.38
N ALA A 156 21.35 -1.27 2.93
CA ALA A 156 22.30 -0.18 3.19
C ALA A 156 21.81 0.68 4.37
N THR A 157 22.71 0.81 5.34
CA THR A 157 22.69 1.57 6.62
C THR A 157 21.91 0.96 7.77
#